data_AF-A0AAU6DXT5-F1
#
_entry.id   AF-A0AAU6DXT5-F1
#
_cell.length_a   1.000
_cell.length_b   1.000
_cell.length_c   1.000
_cell.angle_alpha   90.00
_cell.angle_beta   90.00
_cell.angle_gamma   90.00
#
_symmetry.space_group_name_H-M   'P 1'
#
loop_
_entity.id
_entity.type
_entity.pdbx_description
1 polymer ?
#
loop_
_entity_poly.entity_id
_entity_poly.type
_entity_poly.pdbx_seq_one_letter_code
_entity_poly.pdbx_strand_id
1 'polypeptide(L)'
;MRTTEQGERYFTAVDAGAMFEPGLVTSSTDRRRVWYAIPDPADAVRVALTVARRSWLDAVTVVPAGAALAQAGLAMAFGEHLHEVRYRRGLRGACVTSPLPPPLPRSGLCRLPHLTTVEGPDETWRDAVVWEVMTAERFRAWLGRDPVSLTTVEEWLPKLLALRGAVRAGTLPDTPAVHALQQLLQTRYLSIRLVLEHPSLFASLLSPKETR
;
A
#
# COMPACT_ATOMS: atom_id res chain seq x y z
N MET A 1 2.21 -4.07 -16.21
CA MET A 1 2.31 -2.87 -15.32
C MET A 1 2.31 -1.57 -16.15
N ARG A 2 1.40 -0.64 -15.88
CA ARG A 2 1.32 0.69 -16.53
C ARG A 2 1.64 1.80 -15.51
N THR A 3 2.21 2.93 -15.95
CA THR A 3 2.52 4.07 -15.07
C THR A 3 1.85 5.34 -15.62
N THR A 4 1.25 6.17 -14.77
CA THR A 4 0.70 7.48 -15.17
C THR A 4 1.79 8.52 -15.36
N GLU A 5 1.45 9.64 -16.00
CA GLU A 5 2.31 10.84 -16.05
C GLU A 5 2.71 11.34 -14.65
N GLN A 6 1.88 11.06 -13.63
CA GLN A 6 2.13 11.42 -12.22
C GLN A 6 2.89 10.34 -11.44
N GLY A 7 3.37 9.28 -12.10
CA GLY A 7 4.14 8.20 -11.48
C GLY A 7 3.29 7.19 -10.67
N GLU A 8 1.96 7.27 -10.72
CA GLU A 8 1.09 6.24 -10.16
C GLU A 8 1.27 4.96 -10.98
N ARG A 9 1.57 3.84 -10.32
CA ARG A 9 1.65 2.55 -10.97
C ARG A 9 0.31 1.82 -10.85
N TYR A 10 -0.15 1.32 -11.98
CA TYR A 10 -1.30 0.45 -12.09
C TYR A 10 -0.84 -1.00 -12.16
N PHE A 11 -1.48 -1.81 -11.32
CA PHE A 11 -1.29 -3.24 -11.26
C PHE A 11 -2.45 -3.91 -12.00
N THR A 12 -2.17 -4.90 -12.84
CA THR A 12 -3.21 -5.69 -13.49
C THR A 12 -3.47 -6.94 -12.66
N ALA A 13 -4.74 -7.37 -12.58
CA ALA A 13 -5.10 -8.62 -11.91
C ALA A 13 -4.42 -9.84 -12.55
N VAL A 14 -4.18 -9.78 -13.87
CA VAL A 14 -3.50 -10.83 -14.65
C VAL A 14 -2.02 -10.93 -14.28
N ASP A 15 -1.29 -9.81 -14.26
CA ASP A 15 0.12 -9.79 -13.87
C ASP A 15 0.29 -10.25 -12.41
N ALA A 16 -0.65 -9.87 -11.54
CA ALA A 16 -0.66 -10.27 -10.13
C ALA A 16 -0.94 -11.78 -9.95
N GLY A 17 -1.93 -12.34 -10.66
CA GLY A 17 -2.26 -13.76 -10.58
C GLY A 17 -1.17 -14.68 -11.12
N ALA A 18 -0.54 -14.30 -12.24
CA ALA A 18 0.56 -15.05 -12.85
C ALA A 18 1.82 -15.14 -11.97
N MET A 19 1.95 -14.27 -10.96
CA MET A 19 3.08 -14.32 -10.03
C MET A 19 3.00 -15.50 -9.04
N PHE A 20 1.86 -16.18 -8.95
CA PHE A 20 1.48 -17.06 -7.83
C PHE A 20 0.92 -18.43 -8.26
N GLU A 21 1.15 -18.89 -9.50
CA GLU A 21 0.74 -20.25 -9.89
C GLU A 21 1.37 -21.31 -8.98
N PRO A 22 0.64 -22.38 -8.57
CA PRO A 22 1.17 -23.45 -7.74
C PRO A 22 2.34 -24.16 -8.43
N GLY A 23 3.55 -23.84 -7.99
CA GLY A 23 4.78 -24.28 -8.63
C GLY A 23 5.86 -23.24 -8.39
N LEU A 24 7.12 -23.65 -8.35
CA LEU A 24 8.24 -22.74 -8.23
C LEU A 24 8.24 -21.77 -9.44
N VAL A 25 7.63 -20.58 -9.31
CA VAL A 25 7.71 -19.56 -10.37
C VAL A 25 9.09 -18.90 -10.29
N THR A 26 9.99 -19.37 -11.14
CA THR A 26 11.19 -18.63 -11.54
C THR A 26 10.96 -17.93 -12.88
N SER A 27 11.49 -16.71 -12.98
CA SER A 27 11.76 -15.87 -14.17
C SER A 27 10.90 -14.61 -14.26
N SER A 28 11.41 -13.46 -14.71
CA SER A 28 12.49 -13.25 -15.68
C SER A 28 13.67 -12.43 -15.12
N THR A 29 14.89 -12.80 -15.57
CA THR A 29 16.21 -12.15 -15.42
C THR A 29 17.11 -12.37 -14.19
N ASP A 30 16.62 -12.68 -12.97
CA ASP A 30 17.46 -13.26 -11.87
C ASP A 30 16.70 -13.45 -10.53
N ARG A 31 15.40 -13.14 -10.49
CA ARG A 31 14.63 -13.10 -9.24
C ARG A 31 14.18 -14.50 -8.82
N ARG A 32 14.60 -14.93 -7.61
CA ARG A 32 14.17 -16.17 -6.95
C ARG A 32 13.04 -15.87 -5.96
N ARG A 33 11.91 -16.57 -6.08
CA ARG A 33 10.81 -16.53 -5.11
C ARG A 33 10.90 -17.76 -4.21
N VAL A 34 10.72 -17.56 -2.91
CA VAL A 34 10.73 -18.64 -1.92
C VAL A 34 9.52 -18.50 -1.01
N TRP A 35 8.94 -19.65 -0.68
CA TRP A 35 7.66 -19.75 -0.01
C TRP A 35 7.74 -20.65 1.21
N TYR A 36 7.12 -20.23 2.30
CA TYR A 36 7.05 -20.97 3.55
C TYR A 36 5.64 -20.87 4.13
N ALA A 37 5.13 -21.97 4.67
CA ALA A 37 3.91 -21.95 5.47
C ALA A 37 4.29 -21.71 6.95
N ILE A 38 3.69 -20.69 7.56
CA ILE A 38 3.86 -20.38 8.97
C ILE A 38 2.47 -20.36 9.61
N PRO A 39 2.14 -21.28 10.53
CA PRO A 39 0.78 -21.40 11.07
C PRO A 39 0.30 -20.18 11.83
N ASP A 40 1.16 -19.56 12.65
CA ASP A 40 0.80 -18.38 13.42
C ASP A 40 1.00 -17.08 12.61
N PRO A 41 -0.05 -16.24 12.43
CA PRO A 41 0.06 -15.02 11.64
C PRO A 41 1.04 -13.97 12.18
N ALA A 42 1.21 -13.87 13.50
CA ALA A 42 2.15 -12.91 14.10
C ALA A 42 3.60 -13.39 13.89
N ASP A 43 3.83 -14.70 13.97
CA ASP A 43 5.10 -15.35 13.66
C ASP A 43 5.45 -15.20 12.18
N ALA A 44 4.46 -15.30 11.28
CA ALA A 44 4.67 -15.05 9.86
C ALA A 44 5.22 -13.64 9.61
N VAL A 45 4.68 -12.63 10.28
CA VAL A 45 5.18 -11.26 10.22
C VAL A 45 6.58 -11.13 10.83
N ARG A 46 6.85 -11.80 11.96
CA ARG A 46 8.18 -11.81 12.59
C ARG A 46 9.25 -12.41 11.67
N VAL A 47 8.94 -13.53 11.02
CA VAL A 47 9.82 -14.17 10.04
C VAL A 47 10.00 -13.27 8.83
N ALA A 48 8.93 -12.69 8.28
CA ALA A 48 9.00 -11.78 7.15
C ALA A 48 9.91 -10.57 7.42
N LEU A 49 9.78 -9.94 8.60
CA LEU A 49 10.65 -8.85 9.03
C LEU A 49 12.11 -9.26 9.21
N THR A 50 12.36 -10.51 9.63
CA THR A 50 13.72 -11.06 9.77
C THR A 50 14.35 -11.31 8.41
N VAL A 51 13.58 -11.92 7.50
CA VAL A 51 13.97 -12.20 6.11
C VAL A 51 14.22 -10.89 5.36
N ALA A 52 13.37 -9.88 5.53
CA ALA A 52 13.49 -8.57 4.88
C ALA A 52 14.79 -7.79 5.22
N ARG A 53 15.58 -8.24 6.21
CA ARG A 53 16.92 -7.69 6.50
C ARG A 53 17.99 -8.13 5.51
N ARG A 54 17.72 -9.15 4.69
CA ARG A 54 18.66 -9.63 3.67
C ARG A 54 18.75 -8.59 2.54
N SER A 55 19.96 -8.15 2.23
CA SER A 55 20.21 -7.07 1.26
C SER A 55 19.86 -7.41 -0.19
N TRP A 56 19.73 -8.71 -0.51
CA TRP A 56 19.38 -9.22 -1.84
C TRP A 56 17.87 -9.34 -2.06
N LEU A 57 17.05 -8.96 -1.08
CA LEU A 57 15.59 -8.97 -1.20
C LEU A 57 15.06 -7.57 -1.47
N ASP A 58 14.14 -7.50 -2.43
CA ASP A 58 13.39 -6.28 -2.74
C ASP A 58 12.10 -6.22 -1.88
N ALA A 59 11.41 -7.33 -1.72
CA ALA A 59 10.14 -7.42 -1.00
C ALA A 59 9.90 -8.79 -0.35
N VAL A 60 9.05 -8.81 0.67
CA VAL A 60 8.51 -10.01 1.32
C VAL A 60 7.01 -9.80 1.51
N THR A 61 6.18 -10.76 1.13
CA THR A 61 4.73 -10.66 1.30
C THR A 61 4.23 -11.71 2.29
N VAL A 62 3.51 -11.27 3.31
CA VAL A 62 2.76 -12.14 4.23
C VAL A 62 1.37 -12.32 3.64
N VAL A 63 1.00 -13.56 3.34
CA VAL A 63 -0.29 -13.90 2.73
C VAL A 63 -1.11 -14.70 3.74
N PRO A 64 -2.23 -14.16 4.25
CA PRO A 64 -3.09 -14.92 5.14
C PRO A 64 -3.73 -16.12 4.45
N ALA A 65 -4.03 -17.16 5.23
CA ALA A 65 -4.77 -18.31 4.71
C ALA A 65 -6.11 -17.87 4.09
N GLY A 66 -6.42 -18.41 2.90
CA GLY A 66 -7.64 -18.07 2.17
C GLY A 66 -7.61 -16.75 1.39
N ALA A 67 -6.52 -15.98 1.44
CA ALA A 67 -6.37 -14.82 0.57
C ALA A 67 -6.30 -15.24 -0.91
N ALA A 68 -6.96 -14.48 -1.79
CA ALA A 68 -6.94 -14.79 -3.22
C ALA A 68 -5.54 -14.58 -3.81
N LEU A 69 -5.13 -15.43 -4.76
CA LEU A 69 -3.82 -15.35 -5.41
C LEU A 69 -3.57 -13.97 -6.04
N ALA A 70 -4.58 -13.37 -6.66
CA ALA A 70 -4.48 -12.02 -7.23
C ALA A 70 -4.17 -10.94 -6.16
N GLN A 71 -4.69 -11.07 -4.94
CA GLN A 71 -4.39 -10.15 -3.85
C GLN A 71 -2.96 -10.32 -3.34
N ALA A 72 -2.49 -11.57 -3.24
CA ALA A 72 -1.11 -11.87 -2.89
C ALA A 72 -0.12 -11.33 -3.95
N GLY A 73 -0.46 -11.52 -5.22
CA GLY A 73 0.20 -10.93 -6.39
C GLY A 73 0.34 -9.42 -6.30
N LEU A 74 -0.78 -8.75 -6.05
CA LEU A 74 -0.82 -7.30 -5.89
C LEU A 74 0.10 -6.85 -4.75
N ALA A 75 0.02 -7.48 -3.58
CA ALA A 75 0.83 -7.10 -2.43
C ALA A 75 2.34 -7.28 -2.69
N MET A 76 2.73 -8.33 -3.41
CA MET A 76 4.12 -8.57 -3.82
C MET A 76 4.61 -7.51 -4.81
N ALA A 77 3.87 -7.31 -5.91
CA ALA A 77 4.22 -6.32 -6.92
C ALA A 77 4.30 -4.90 -6.34
N PHE A 78 3.38 -4.56 -5.44
CA PHE A 78 3.39 -3.30 -4.73
C PHE A 78 4.60 -3.18 -3.79
N GLY A 79 4.99 -4.27 -3.12
CA GLY A 79 6.20 -4.31 -2.29
C GLY A 79 7.48 -4.02 -3.07
N GLU A 80 7.64 -4.62 -4.25
CA GLU A 80 8.76 -4.34 -5.16
C GLU A 80 8.76 -2.87 -5.62
N HIS A 81 7.59 -2.34 -5.98
CA HIS A 81 7.45 -0.94 -6.35
C HIS A 81 7.83 0.00 -5.18
N LEU A 82 7.37 -0.28 -3.97
CA LEU A 82 7.73 0.49 -2.78
C LEU A 82 9.24 0.48 -2.54
N HIS A 83 9.88 -0.68 -2.71
CA HIS A 83 11.34 -0.80 -2.60
C HIS A 83 12.04 0.13 -3.58
N GLU A 84 11.64 0.11 -4.85
CA GLU A 84 12.22 0.96 -5.89
C GLU A 84 12.02 2.46 -5.58
N VAL A 85 10.81 2.88 -5.20
CA VAL A 85 10.50 4.27 -4.84
C VAL A 85 11.33 4.75 -3.65
N ARG A 86 11.52 3.88 -2.65
CA ARG A 86 12.30 4.18 -1.44
C ARG A 86 13.79 4.17 -1.70
N TYR A 87 14.27 3.25 -2.53
CA TYR A 87 15.66 3.15 -2.95
C TYR A 87 16.13 4.47 -3.59
N ARG A 88 15.30 5.05 -4.47
CA ARG A 88 15.54 6.37 -5.09
C ARG A 88 15.61 7.52 -4.08
N ARG A 89 15.04 7.36 -2.89
CA ARG A 89 15.08 8.33 -1.78
C ARG A 89 16.16 8.01 -0.74
N GLY A 90 17.08 7.10 -1.05
CA GLY A 90 18.15 6.69 -0.13
C GLY A 90 17.69 5.76 1.01
N LEU A 91 16.42 5.36 1.04
CA LEU A 91 15.89 4.43 2.04
C LEU A 91 16.15 3.00 1.57
N ARG A 92 16.88 2.21 2.37
CA ARG A 92 17.30 0.84 2.06
C ARG A 92 16.41 -0.21 2.74
N GLY A 93 16.51 -1.45 2.26
CA GLY A 93 15.87 -2.63 2.84
C GLY A 93 14.58 -3.06 2.13
N ALA A 94 14.29 -4.36 2.18
CA ALA A 94 13.08 -4.93 1.57
C ALA A 94 11.80 -4.37 2.21
N CYS A 95 10.71 -4.30 1.46
CA CYS A 95 9.39 -3.94 1.99
C CYS A 95 8.64 -5.21 2.43
N VAL A 96 7.99 -5.18 3.61
CA VAL A 96 7.14 -6.28 4.06
C VAL A 96 5.68 -5.90 3.82
N THR A 97 5.01 -6.58 2.90
CA THR A 97 3.62 -6.26 2.50
C THR A 97 2.64 -7.37 2.83
N SER A 98 1.34 -7.07 2.82
CA SER A 98 0.25 -8.02 3.01
C SER A 98 -1.01 -7.52 2.30
N PRO A 99 -1.83 -8.41 1.71
CA PRO A 99 -3.10 -8.02 1.10
C PRO A 99 -4.18 -7.65 2.13
N LEU A 100 -4.06 -8.11 3.37
CA LEU A 100 -4.98 -7.86 4.48
C LEU A 100 -4.22 -7.28 5.68
N PRO A 101 -4.87 -6.58 6.63
CA PRO A 101 -4.18 -6.01 7.78
C PRO A 101 -3.53 -7.13 8.62
N PRO A 102 -2.18 -7.23 8.65
CA PRO A 102 -1.54 -8.29 9.40
C PRO A 102 -1.54 -7.95 10.91
N PRO A 103 -1.53 -8.95 11.80
CA PRO A 103 -1.30 -8.71 13.22
C PRO A 103 0.15 -8.26 13.45
N LEU A 104 0.36 -7.44 14.48
CA LEU A 104 1.70 -6.95 14.83
C LEU A 104 2.27 -7.80 15.98
N PRO A 105 3.40 -8.50 15.81
CA PRO A 105 3.91 -9.44 16.81
C PRO A 105 4.47 -8.78 18.08
N ARG A 106 4.71 -7.47 18.07
CA ARG A 106 5.27 -6.72 19.20
C ARG A 106 5.07 -5.21 19.03
N SER A 107 5.26 -4.48 20.13
CA SER A 107 5.35 -3.02 20.13
C SER A 107 6.53 -2.50 19.31
N GLY A 108 6.44 -1.25 18.85
CA GLY A 108 7.46 -0.60 18.00
C GLY A 108 7.38 -0.95 16.51
N LEU A 109 6.41 -1.78 16.13
CA LEU A 109 6.01 -2.00 14.74
C LEU A 109 4.75 -1.20 14.42
N CYS A 110 4.58 -0.87 13.15
CA CYS A 110 3.35 -0.31 12.63
C CYS A 110 2.97 -0.99 11.31
N ARG A 111 1.68 -0.97 10.99
CA ARG A 111 1.17 -1.31 9.67
C ARG A 111 0.62 -0.06 9.00
N LEU A 112 0.95 0.12 7.72
CA LEU A 112 0.59 1.28 6.93
C LEU A 112 -0.28 0.82 5.74
N PRO A 113 -1.53 1.29 5.63
CA PRO A 113 -2.37 0.92 4.49
C PRO A 113 -2.08 1.81 3.28
N HIS A 114 -1.42 1.27 2.27
CA HIS A 114 -1.19 1.97 1.01
C HIS A 114 -2.42 1.88 0.11
N LEU A 115 -2.85 3.03 -0.40
CA LEU A 115 -3.93 3.12 -1.38
C LEU A 115 -3.37 2.92 -2.78
N THR A 116 -3.95 2.01 -3.55
CA THR A 116 -3.56 1.71 -4.93
C THR A 116 -4.79 1.54 -5.82
N THR A 117 -4.61 1.68 -7.12
CA THR A 117 -5.64 1.34 -8.12
C THR A 117 -5.17 0.13 -8.92
N VAL A 118 -6.10 -0.78 -9.19
CA VAL A 118 -5.88 -2.06 -9.85
C VAL A 118 -6.84 -2.17 -11.02
N GLU A 119 -6.34 -2.64 -12.16
CA GLU A 119 -7.15 -3.01 -13.32
C GLU A 119 -7.70 -4.42 -13.10
N GLY A 120 -9.03 -4.52 -13.03
CA GLY A 120 -9.75 -5.78 -12.98
C GLY A 120 -9.67 -6.55 -14.31
N PRO A 121 -10.07 -7.84 -14.30
CA PRO A 121 -10.10 -8.66 -15.52
C PRO A 121 -11.13 -8.16 -16.55
N ASP A 122 -12.08 -7.35 -16.12
CA ASP A 122 -13.12 -6.68 -16.92
C ASP A 122 -12.67 -5.29 -17.42
N GLU A 123 -11.37 -4.98 -17.35
CA GLU A 123 -10.78 -3.66 -17.63
C GLU A 123 -11.33 -2.53 -16.74
N THR A 124 -12.05 -2.88 -15.66
CA THR A 124 -12.55 -1.90 -14.71
C THR A 124 -11.49 -1.54 -13.68
N TRP A 125 -11.34 -0.25 -13.41
CA TRP A 125 -10.43 0.24 -12.38
C TRP A 125 -11.08 0.16 -11.00
N ARG A 126 -10.41 -0.49 -10.05
CA ARG A 126 -10.85 -0.61 -8.66
C ARG A 126 -9.77 -0.14 -7.71
N ASP A 127 -10.16 0.58 -6.67
CA ASP A 127 -9.23 0.95 -5.61
C ASP A 127 -9.05 -0.21 -4.63
N ALA A 128 -7.82 -0.42 -4.17
CA ALA A 128 -7.43 -1.48 -3.26
C ALA A 128 -6.47 -0.94 -2.19
N VAL A 129 -6.30 -1.74 -1.13
CA VAL A 129 -5.34 -1.46 -0.06
C VAL A 129 -4.30 -2.55 -0.03
N VAL A 130 -3.03 -2.15 0.01
CA VAL A 130 -1.90 -3.04 0.35
C VAL A 130 -1.32 -2.58 1.67
N TRP A 131 -1.26 -3.49 2.64
CA TRP A 131 -0.69 -3.21 3.94
C TRP A 131 0.82 -3.38 3.91
N GLU A 132 1.54 -2.49 4.56
CA GLU A 132 2.98 -2.61 4.75
C GLU A 132 3.32 -2.64 6.24
N VAL A 133 4.14 -3.58 6.67
CA VAL A 133 4.67 -3.64 8.03
C VAL A 133 6.07 -3.05 8.08
N MET A 134 6.33 -2.14 9.01
CA MET A 134 7.66 -1.58 9.25
C MET A 134 7.88 -1.21 10.70
N THR A 135 9.12 -0.85 11.05
CA THR A 135 9.43 -0.30 12.38
C THR A 135 9.00 1.16 12.47
N ALA A 136 8.69 1.64 13.67
CA ALA A 136 8.39 3.05 13.92
C ALA A 136 9.54 3.98 13.48
N GLU A 137 10.79 3.53 13.61
CA GLU A 137 11.97 4.23 13.10
C GLU A 137 11.94 4.39 11.58
N ARG A 138 11.69 3.30 10.84
CA ARG A 138 11.61 3.34 9.38
C ARG A 138 10.42 4.17 8.91
N PHE A 139 9.30 4.12 9.65
CA PHE A 139 8.14 4.96 9.38
C PHE A 139 8.47 6.45 9.52
N ARG A 140 9.14 6.85 10.61
CA ARG A 140 9.61 8.24 10.80
C ARG A 140 10.59 8.68 9.71
N ALA A 141 11.57 7.84 9.37
CA ALA A 141 12.53 8.13 8.31
C ALA A 141 11.85 8.28 6.94
N TRP A 142 10.82 7.46 6.66
CA TRP A 142 10.07 7.55 5.42
C TRP A 142 9.17 8.78 5.34
N LEU A 143 8.45 9.10 6.42
CA LEU A 143 7.52 10.22 6.47
C LEU A 143 8.24 11.57 6.59
N GLY A 144 9.41 11.61 7.24
CA GLY A 144 10.22 12.81 7.47
C GLY A 144 9.67 13.75 8.55
N ARG A 145 8.72 13.28 9.36
CA ARG A 145 8.08 14.02 10.46
C ARG A 145 7.50 13.06 11.50
N ASP A 146 7.00 13.61 12.59
CA ASP A 146 6.39 12.82 13.65
C ASP A 146 5.14 12.06 13.18
N PRO A 147 4.99 10.80 13.66
CA PRO A 147 3.93 9.92 13.20
C PRO A 147 2.56 10.42 13.69
N VAL A 148 1.61 10.55 12.77
CA VAL A 148 0.18 10.68 13.13
C VAL A 148 -0.39 9.34 13.58
N SER A 149 -1.52 9.36 14.30
CA SER A 149 -2.22 8.14 14.72
C SER A 149 -2.63 7.31 13.50
N LEU A 150 -1.97 6.15 13.32
CA LEU A 150 -2.32 5.22 12.24
C LEU A 150 -3.68 4.56 12.46
N THR A 151 -4.13 4.41 13.71
CA THR A 151 -5.47 3.90 14.04
C THR A 151 -6.56 4.74 13.38
N THR A 152 -6.45 6.07 13.46
CA THR A 152 -7.40 6.99 12.81
C THR A 152 -7.39 6.83 11.28
N VAL A 153 -6.21 6.61 10.71
CA VAL A 153 -6.06 6.39 9.27
C VAL A 153 -6.69 5.07 8.83
N GLU A 154 -6.56 4.01 9.64
CA GLU A 154 -7.24 2.72 9.39
C GLU A 154 -8.77 2.88 9.41
N GLU A 155 -9.32 3.63 10.37
CA GLU A 155 -10.76 3.94 10.45
C GLU A 155 -11.26 4.74 9.25
N TRP A 156 -10.40 5.58 8.66
CA TRP A 156 -10.71 6.37 7.47
C TRP A 156 -10.69 5.60 6.16
N LEU A 157 -10.16 4.36 6.14
CA LEU A 157 -9.91 3.64 4.88
C LEU A 157 -11.13 3.54 3.95
N PRO A 158 -12.34 3.16 4.40
CA PRO A 158 -13.50 3.10 3.51
C PRO A 158 -13.80 4.46 2.86
N LYS A 159 -13.68 5.56 3.63
CA LYS A 159 -13.91 6.92 3.14
C LYS A 159 -12.79 7.39 2.21
N LEU A 160 -11.55 7.02 2.48
CA LEU A 160 -10.41 7.32 1.61
C LEU A 160 -10.52 6.62 0.26
N LEU A 161 -10.98 5.36 0.22
CA LEU A 161 -11.24 4.65 -1.03
C LEU A 161 -12.40 5.30 -1.81
N ALA A 162 -13.49 5.67 -1.12
CA ALA A 162 -14.59 6.42 -1.75
C ALA A 162 -14.11 7.78 -2.30
N LEU A 163 -13.26 8.49 -1.56
CA LEU A 163 -12.67 9.75 -2.00
C LEU A 163 -11.80 9.56 -3.26
N ARG A 164 -11.00 8.49 -3.35
CA ARG A 164 -10.25 8.14 -4.57
C ARG A 164 -11.18 7.92 -5.76
N GLY A 165 -12.25 7.17 -5.57
CA GLY A 165 -13.27 6.97 -6.59
C GLY A 165 -13.88 8.29 -7.07
N ALA A 166 -14.25 9.18 -6.14
CA ALA A 166 -14.84 10.48 -6.45
C ALA A 166 -13.86 11.45 -7.12
N VAL A 167 -12.58 11.47 -6.71
CA VAL A 167 -11.51 12.21 -7.39
C VAL A 167 -11.42 11.77 -8.85
N ARG A 168 -11.32 10.46 -9.09
CA ARG A 168 -11.18 9.89 -10.44
C ARG A 168 -12.41 10.14 -11.31
N ALA A 169 -13.60 10.09 -10.73
CA ALA A 169 -14.85 10.35 -11.42
C ALA A 169 -15.15 11.85 -11.62
N GLY A 170 -14.37 12.76 -11.02
CA GLY A 170 -14.62 14.20 -11.07
C GLY A 170 -15.91 14.62 -10.34
N THR A 171 -16.36 13.85 -9.36
CA THR A 171 -17.65 14.04 -8.66
C THR A 171 -17.51 14.69 -7.29
N LEU A 172 -16.35 15.27 -6.99
CA LEU A 172 -16.15 15.96 -5.72
C LEU A 172 -16.98 17.25 -5.64
N PRO A 173 -17.56 17.55 -4.46
CA PRO A 173 -18.33 18.76 -4.26
C PRO A 173 -17.42 20.00 -4.23
N ASP A 174 -17.93 21.13 -4.74
CA ASP A 174 -17.24 22.41 -4.66
C ASP A 174 -17.18 22.90 -3.20
N THR A 175 -15.99 22.78 -2.60
CA THR A 175 -15.72 23.20 -1.22
C THR A 175 -14.26 23.65 -1.09
N PRO A 176 -13.91 24.51 -0.13
CA PRO A 176 -12.52 24.92 0.09
C PRO A 176 -11.56 23.76 0.34
N ALA A 177 -12.00 22.72 1.07
CA ALA A 177 -11.18 21.52 1.31
C ALA A 177 -10.93 20.71 0.03
N VAL A 178 -11.94 20.59 -0.85
CA VAL A 178 -11.78 19.94 -2.15
C VAL A 178 -10.86 20.73 -3.07
N HIS A 179 -10.96 22.07 -3.08
CA HIS A 179 -10.02 22.90 -3.83
C HIS A 179 -8.59 22.71 -3.34
N ALA A 180 -8.36 22.70 -2.02
CA ALA A 180 -7.05 22.43 -1.46
C ALA A 180 -6.51 21.04 -1.86
N LEU A 181 -7.37 20.01 -1.84
CA LEU A 181 -7.01 18.67 -2.33
C LEU A 181 -6.64 18.71 -3.82
N GLN A 182 -7.43 19.35 -4.68
CA GLN A 182 -7.18 19.43 -6.11
C GLN A 182 -5.83 20.11 -6.42
N GLN A 183 -5.47 21.17 -5.70
CA GLN A 183 -4.15 21.81 -5.85
C GLN A 183 -3.00 20.83 -5.53
N LEU A 184 -3.13 20.03 -4.47
CA LEU A 184 -2.14 19.01 -4.13
C LEU A 184 -2.04 17.91 -5.20
N LEU A 185 -3.17 17.56 -5.83
CA LEU A 185 -3.25 16.51 -6.84
C LEU A 185 -2.74 16.91 -8.22
N GLN A 186 -2.41 18.18 -8.45
CA GLN A 186 -1.80 18.62 -9.72
C GLN A 186 -0.44 17.96 -9.97
N THR A 187 0.30 17.64 -8.91
CA THR A 187 1.68 17.10 -8.99
C THR A 187 1.85 15.73 -8.34
N ARG A 188 0.78 15.19 -7.75
CA ARG A 188 0.81 13.97 -6.93
C ARG A 188 -0.51 13.22 -7.06
N TYR A 189 -0.49 11.93 -6.79
CA TYR A 189 -1.70 11.13 -6.66
C TYR A 189 -2.16 11.04 -5.19
N LEU A 190 -3.42 10.65 -4.97
CA LEU A 190 -4.02 10.49 -3.63
C LEU A 190 -3.46 9.27 -2.90
N SER A 191 -2.24 9.39 -2.36
CA SER A 191 -1.53 8.32 -1.65
C SER A 191 -1.76 8.37 -0.14
N ILE A 192 -1.47 7.27 0.55
CA ILE A 192 -1.45 7.26 2.02
C ILE A 192 -0.44 8.27 2.58
N ARG A 193 0.67 8.49 1.88
CA ARG A 193 1.66 9.49 2.25
C ARG A 193 1.06 10.90 2.27
N LEU A 194 0.26 11.25 1.25
CA LEU A 194 -0.42 12.54 1.20
C LEU A 194 -1.39 12.70 2.38
N VAL A 195 -2.10 11.64 2.75
CA VAL A 195 -2.99 11.62 3.93
C VAL A 195 -2.22 11.92 5.21
N LEU A 196 -1.08 11.26 5.41
CA LEU A 196 -0.23 11.44 6.59
C LEU A 196 0.49 12.80 6.60
N GLU A 197 0.78 13.38 5.44
CA GLU A 197 1.37 14.72 5.31
C GLU A 197 0.35 15.84 5.62
N HIS A 198 -0.94 15.61 5.40
CA HIS A 198 -2.01 16.60 5.55
C HIS A 198 -3.20 16.13 6.41
N PRO A 199 -2.99 15.66 7.65
CA PRO A 199 -4.03 15.01 8.45
C PRO A 199 -5.27 15.89 8.67
N SER A 200 -5.09 17.19 8.90
CA SER A 200 -6.20 18.13 9.12
C SER A 200 -7.07 18.34 7.88
N LEU A 201 -6.48 18.33 6.69
CA LEU A 201 -7.22 18.40 5.44
C LEU A 201 -8.10 17.16 5.27
N PHE A 202 -7.55 15.97 5.51
CA PHE A 202 -8.30 14.73 5.41
C PHE A 202 -9.35 14.59 6.51
N ALA A 203 -9.09 15.06 7.73
CA ALA A 203 -10.13 15.17 8.74
C ALA A 203 -11.31 16.02 8.23
N SER A 204 -11.04 17.18 7.63
CA SER A 204 -12.09 18.05 7.08
C SER A 204 -12.83 17.43 5.89
N LEU A 205 -12.13 16.70 5.02
CA LEU A 205 -12.73 16.04 3.84
C LEU A 205 -13.63 14.85 4.21
N LEU A 206 -13.29 14.17 5.32
CA LEU A 206 -13.92 12.89 5.71
C LEU A 206 -14.92 13.05 6.86
N SER A 207 -15.00 14.24 7.46
CA SER A 207 -16.06 14.60 8.40
C SER A 207 -17.44 14.51 7.73
N PRO A 208 -18.48 14.05 8.46
CA PRO A 208 -19.85 14.15 7.97
C PRO A 208 -20.14 15.59 7.60
N LYS A 209 -20.66 15.83 6.39
CA LYS A 209 -21.27 17.12 6.10
C LYS A 209 -22.55 17.17 6.92
N GLU A 210 -22.68 18.13 7.84
CA GLU A 210 -23.98 18.45 8.41
C GLU A 210 -24.91 18.79 7.26
N THR A 211 -25.90 17.93 7.02
CA THR A 211 -27.01 18.22 6.14
C THR A 211 -27.77 19.39 6.78
N ARG A 212 -27.59 20.60 6.25
CA ARG A 212 -28.50 21.72 6.50
C ARG A 212 -29.69 21.62 5.57
#